data_AF-A0A1H7C1G6-F1
#
_entry.id   AF-A0A1H7C1G6-F1
#
_cell.length_a   1.000
_cell.length_b   1.000
_cell.length_c   1.000
_cell.angle_alpha   90.00
_cell.angle_beta   90.00
_cell.angle_gamma   90.00
#
_symmetry.space_group_name_H-M   'P 1'
#
loop_
_entity.id
_entity.type
_entity.pdbx_description
1 polymer ?
#
loop_
_entity_poly.entity_id
_entity_poly.type
_entity_poly.pdbx_seq_one_letter_code
_entity_poly.pdbx_strand_id
1 'polypeptide(L)'
;MSSQKHIDAGPGFGPRRKALIRVLTMVFVALLVAMLLLGTVLVLLQLAGLLIGSSDFIIGVSKTLGPLTYWVAAAFGTFTLILAMAHGWKSAD
;
A
#
# COMPACT_ATOMS: atom_id res chain seq x y z
N MET A 1 -1.17 -49.61 -14.86
CA MET A 1 -0.38 -48.43 -15.31
C MET A 1 -1.41 -47.39 -15.71
N SER A 2 -1.54 -46.19 -15.14
CA SER A 2 -0.64 -45.34 -14.37
C SER A 2 -1.48 -44.61 -13.32
N SER A 3 -0.97 -44.58 -12.09
CA SER A 3 -1.54 -43.85 -10.97
C SER A 3 -1.39 -42.36 -11.23
N GLN A 4 -2.48 -41.68 -11.60
CA GLN A 4 -2.55 -40.22 -11.63
C GLN A 4 -2.59 -39.73 -10.18
N LYS A 5 -1.40 -39.73 -9.58
CA LYS A 5 -1.11 -39.25 -8.24
C LYS A 5 -1.54 -37.78 -8.18
N HIS A 6 -2.56 -37.51 -7.37
CA HIS A 6 -3.02 -36.19 -6.94
C HIS A 6 -1.82 -35.28 -6.61
N ILE A 7 -1.40 -34.49 -7.57
CA ILE A 7 -0.64 -33.26 -7.36
C ILE A 7 -1.63 -32.18 -7.78
N ASP A 8 -2.00 -31.31 -6.84
CA ASP A 8 -2.72 -30.03 -7.00
C ASP A 8 -3.83 -29.84 -5.96
N ALA A 9 -3.45 -29.83 -4.68
CA ALA A 9 -4.19 -29.06 -3.67
C ALA A 9 -3.32 -28.93 -2.41
N GLY A 10 -2.21 -28.19 -2.50
CA GLY A 10 -1.61 -27.64 -1.28
C GLY A 10 -2.71 -26.89 -0.49
N PRO A 11 -2.71 -26.91 0.85
CA PRO A 11 -3.87 -26.66 1.70
C PRO A 11 -4.70 -25.50 1.16
N GLY A 12 -5.88 -25.84 0.65
CA GLY A 12 -6.79 -24.90 0.02
C GLY A 12 -7.17 -23.85 1.04
N PHE A 13 -6.76 -22.61 0.82
CA PHE A 13 -7.22 -21.52 1.67
C PHE A 13 -8.75 -21.50 1.66
N GLY A 14 -9.38 -21.68 2.83
CA GLY A 14 -10.83 -21.67 2.94
C GLY A 14 -11.43 -20.39 2.35
N PRO A 15 -12.70 -20.40 1.89
CA PRO A 15 -13.33 -19.28 1.19
C PRO A 15 -13.22 -17.94 1.96
N ARG A 16 -13.22 -18.00 3.30
CA ARG A 16 -13.02 -16.83 4.18
C ARG A 16 -11.62 -16.20 4.07
N ARG A 17 -10.55 -17.01 3.96
CA ARG A 17 -9.17 -16.50 3.86
C ARG A 17 -8.89 -15.89 2.50
N LYS A 18 -9.47 -16.44 1.42
CA LYS A 18 -9.40 -15.84 0.07
C LYS A 18 -10.11 -14.48 0.01
N ALA A 19 -11.29 -14.37 0.63
CA ALA A 19 -11.99 -13.10 0.74
C ALA A 19 -11.19 -12.06 1.54
N LEU A 20 -10.59 -12.47 2.66
CA LEU A 20 -9.76 -11.59 3.49
C LEU A 20 -8.54 -11.06 2.72
N ILE A 21 -7.79 -11.93 2.03
CA ILE A 21 -6.63 -11.53 1.22
C ILE A 21 -7.07 -10.54 0.14
N ARG A 22 -8.19 -10.80 -0.55
CA ARG A 22 -8.71 -9.88 -1.58
C ARG A 22 -9.02 -8.49 -1.02
N VAL A 23 -9.68 -8.42 0.14
CA VAL A 23 -9.96 -7.14 0.81
C VAL A 23 -8.66 -6.43 1.19
N LEU A 24 -7.70 -7.17 1.76
CA LEU A 24 -6.42 -6.62 2.17
C LEU A 24 -5.63 -6.07 0.98
N THR A 25 -5.64 -6.77 -0.16
CA THR A 25 -5.05 -6.30 -1.42
C THR A 25 -5.76 -5.05 -1.94
N MET A 26 -7.10 -4.99 -1.90
CA MET A 26 -7.84 -3.78 -2.31
C MET A 26 -7.48 -2.57 -1.44
N VAL A 27 -7.40 -2.75 -0.12
CA VAL A 27 -7.00 -1.69 0.82
C VAL A 27 -5.56 -1.25 0.55
N PHE A 28 -4.65 -2.20 0.31
CA PHE A 28 -3.27 -1.90 -0.04
C PHE A 28 -3.17 -1.07 -1.33
N VAL A 29 -3.89 -1.46 -2.39
CA VAL A 29 -3.93 -0.70 -3.65
C VAL A 29 -4.52 0.70 -3.44
N ALA A 30 -5.59 0.84 -2.64
CA ALA A 30 -6.17 2.13 -2.33
C ALA A 30 -5.18 3.05 -1.59
N LEU A 31 -4.45 2.52 -0.60
CA LEU A 31 -3.37 3.24 0.09
C LEU A 31 -2.24 3.64 -0.87
N LEU A 32 -1.88 2.76 -1.79
CA LEU A 32 -0.84 3.01 -2.78
C LEU A 32 -1.23 4.16 -3.72
N VAL A 33 -2.47 4.15 -4.24
CA VAL A 33 -3.02 5.24 -5.05
C VAL A 33 -3.08 6.55 -4.25
N ALA A 34 -3.52 6.50 -2.99
CA ALA A 34 -3.56 7.68 -2.12
C ALA A 34 -2.17 8.28 -1.89
N MET A 35 -1.16 7.45 -1.65
CA MET A 35 0.25 7.87 -1.52
C MET A 35 0.75 8.53 -2.80
N LEU A 36 0.43 7.95 -3.96
CA LEU A 36 0.83 8.49 -5.27
C LEU A 36 0.19 9.86 -5.54
N LEU A 37 -1.11 10.00 -5.24
CA LEU A 37 -1.84 11.26 -5.38
C LEU A 37 -1.29 12.33 -4.44
N LEU A 38 -1.08 12.00 -3.16
CA LEU A 38 -0.49 12.92 -2.19
C LEU A 38 0.90 13.38 -2.61
N GLY A 39 1.75 12.44 -3.05
CA GLY A 39 3.08 12.77 -3.57
C GLY A 39 3.01 13.71 -4.78
N THR A 40 2.10 13.44 -5.71
CA THR A 40 1.90 14.27 -6.91
C THR A 40 1.43 15.68 -6.54
N VAL A 41 0.44 15.80 -5.66
CA VAL A 41 -0.07 17.09 -5.18
C VAL A 41 1.03 17.89 -4.48
N LEU A 42 1.82 17.24 -3.63
CA LEU A 42 2.97 17.88 -2.96
C LEU A 42 3.99 18.41 -3.96
N VAL A 43 4.36 17.61 -4.97
CA VAL A 43 5.31 18.04 -6.01
C VAL A 43 4.76 19.22 -6.80
N LEU A 44 3.49 19.20 -7.20
CA LEU A 44 2.86 20.30 -7.93
C LEU A 44 2.82 21.59 -7.10
N LEU A 45 2.47 21.50 -5.82
CA LEU A 45 2.47 22.65 -4.91
C LEU A 45 3.88 23.20 -4.70
N GLN A 46 4.88 22.33 -4.55
CA GLN A 46 6.27 22.77 -4.42
C GLN A 46 6.78 23.45 -5.69
N LEU A 47 6.45 22.91 -6.87
CA LEU A 47 6.76 23.54 -8.16
C LEU A 47 6.10 24.91 -8.29
N ALA A 48 4.83 25.04 -7.89
CA ALA A 48 4.14 26.33 -7.87
C ALA A 48 4.82 27.33 -6.92
N GLY A 49 5.20 26.90 -5.72
CA GLY A 49 5.93 27.73 -4.76
C GLY A 49 7.29 28.20 -5.30
N LEU A 50 8.00 27.33 -6.02
CA LEU A 50 9.28 27.63 -6.64
C LEU A 50 9.14 28.63 -7.79
N LEU A 51 8.10 28.50 -8.62
CA LEU A 51 7.78 29.46 -9.69
C LEU A 51 7.42 30.85 -9.17
N ILE A 52 6.74 30.91 -8.03
CA ILE A 52 6.37 32.17 -7.36
C ILE A 52 7.56 32.77 -6.59
N GLY A 53 8.61 31.98 -6.32
CA GLY A 53 9.78 32.40 -5.54
C GLY A 53 9.48 32.59 -4.05
N SER A 54 8.41 31.97 -3.55
CA SER A 54 7.99 32.11 -2.15
C SER A 54 8.28 30.84 -1.35
N SER A 55 9.33 30.91 -0.52
CA SER A 55 9.69 29.86 0.43
C SER A 55 8.61 29.63 1.49
N ASP A 56 7.89 30.67 1.89
CA ASP A 56 6.85 30.58 2.92
C ASP A 56 5.65 29.72 2.47
N PHE A 57 5.32 29.77 1.17
CA PHE A 57 4.29 28.92 0.59
C PHE A 57 4.67 27.43 0.68
N ILE A 58 5.92 27.10 0.34
CA ILE A 58 6.45 25.72 0.40
C ILE A 58 6.41 25.20 1.84
N ILE A 59 6.82 26.04 2.81
CA ILE A 59 6.80 25.71 4.23
C ILE A 59 5.37 25.51 4.73
N GLY A 60 4.44 26.40 4.35
CA GLY A 60 3.02 26.30 4.71
C GLY A 60 2.36 25.01 4.20
N VAL A 61 2.59 24.68 2.93
CA VAL A 61 2.13 23.41 2.33
C VAL A 61 2.70 22.21 3.09
N SER A 62 4.01 22.22 3.36
CA SER A 62 4.69 21.12 4.05
C SER A 62 4.19 20.93 5.48
N LYS A 63 3.91 22.02 6.20
CA LYS A 63 3.39 21.96 7.58
C LYS A 63 1.98 21.38 7.66
N THR A 64 1.18 21.59 6.62
CA THR A 64 -0.22 21.18 6.58
C THR A 64 -0.38 19.74 6.05
N LEU A 65 0.34 19.41 4.97
CA LEU A 65 0.28 18.08 4.34
C LEU A 65 1.29 17.08 4.91
N GLY A 66 2.33 17.54 5.59
CA GLY A 66 3.35 16.68 6.22
C GLY A 66 2.76 15.63 7.17
N PRO A 67 1.93 16.02 8.17
CA PRO A 67 1.33 15.07 9.09
C PRO A 67 0.46 14.02 8.38
N LEU A 68 -0.32 14.44 7.38
CA LEU A 68 -1.18 13.55 6.60
C LEU A 68 -0.33 12.53 5.81
N THR A 69 0.75 12.99 5.18
CA THR A 69 1.66 12.15 4.41
C THR A 69 2.35 11.12 5.29
N TYR A 70 2.76 11.52 6.50
CA TYR A 70 3.31 10.60 7.51
C TYR A 70 2.32 9.52 7.92
N TRP A 71 1.06 9.88 8.17
CA TRP A 71 0.01 8.93 8.52
C TRP A 71 -0.25 7.92 7.41
N VAL A 72 -0.35 8.39 6.16
CA VAL A 72 -0.55 7.51 5.00
C VAL A 72 0.65 6.60 4.78
N ALA A 73 1.88 7.10 4.95
CA ALA A 73 3.10 6.29 4.87
C ALA A 73 3.15 5.19 5.94
N ALA A 74 2.80 5.53 7.19
CA ALA A 74 2.76 4.57 8.30
C ALA A 74 1.68 3.49 8.07
N ALA A 75 0.49 3.89 7.62
CA ALA A 75 -0.58 2.97 7.28
C ALA A 75 -0.17 2.05 6.11
N PHE A 76 0.43 2.60 5.06
CA PHE A 76 0.91 1.85 3.92
C PHE A 76 1.97 0.82 4.32
N GLY A 77 2.98 1.20 5.11
CA GLY A 77 4.01 0.28 5.61
C GLY A 77 3.41 -0.85 6.46
N THR A 78 2.48 -0.51 7.34
CA THR A 78 1.78 -1.50 8.19
C THR A 78 0.99 -2.50 7.34
N PHE A 79 0.18 -2.01 6.38
CA PHE A 79 -0.58 -2.88 5.48
C PHE A 79 0.31 -3.72 4.57
N THR A 80 1.47 -3.20 4.16
CA THR A 80 2.47 -3.96 3.41
C THR A 80 2.94 -5.17 4.22
N LEU A 81 3.27 -4.98 5.51
CA LEU A 81 3.70 -6.05 6.40
C LEU A 81 2.58 -7.07 6.65
N ILE A 82 1.34 -6.61 6.89
CA ILE A 82 0.19 -7.49 7.10
C ILE A 82 -0.08 -8.31 5.82
N LEU A 83 0.01 -7.70 4.64
CA LEU A 83 -0.18 -8.38 3.37
C LEU A 83 0.95 -9.38 3.08
N ALA A 84 2.19 -9.00 3.39
CA ALA A 84 3.35 -9.89 3.31
C ALA A 84 3.21 -11.08 4.25
N MET A 85 2.71 -10.91 5.48
CA MET A 85 2.40 -12.01 6.39
C MET A 85 1.24 -12.88 5.86
N ALA A 86 0.19 -12.28 5.31
CA ALA A 86 -0.94 -13.02 4.76
C ALA A 86 -0.56 -13.91 3.56
N HIS A 87 0.35 -13.42 2.70
CA HIS A 87 0.89 -14.17 1.57
C HIS A 87 2.05 -15.10 1.95
N GLY A 88 2.96 -14.65 2.81
CA GLY A 88 4.19 -15.34 3.25
C GLY A 88 3.97 -16.40 4.34
N TRP A 89 2.81 -16.42 5.00
CA TRP A 89 2.42 -17.53 5.89
C TRP A 89 2.27 -18.88 5.13
N LYS A 90 2.48 -18.92 3.80
CA LYS A 90 2.68 -20.17 3.05
C LYS A 90 4.09 -20.27 2.46
N SER A 91 5.11 -20.12 3.30
CA SER A 91 6.50 -20.47 2.96
C SER A 91 7.25 -21.14 4.13
N ALA A 92 6.52 -21.75 5.06
CA ALA A 92 7.09 -22.59 6.11
C ALA A 92 6.41 -23.97 6.10
N ASP A 93 6.50 -24.64 4.95
CA ASP A 93 6.53 -26.10 4.80
C ASP A 93 7.46 -26.41 3.62
#